data_AF-A0A8J6XKI6-F1
#
_entry.id   AF-A0A8J6XKI6-F1
#
_cell.length_a   1.000
_cell.length_b   1.000
_cell.length_c   1.000
_cell.angle_alpha   90.00
_cell.angle_beta   90.00
_cell.angle_gamma   90.00
#
_symmetry.space_group_name_H-M   'P 1'
#
loop_
_entity.id
_entity.type
_entity.pdbx_description
1 polymer ?
#
loop_
_entity_poly.entity_id
_entity_poly.type
_entity_poly.pdbx_seq_one_letter_code
_entity_poly.pdbx_strand_id
1 'polypeptide(L)' 'MTTQKLMLEIPESLFEQLHHFAELTGQSVEFLALQSITSNLPRCTEKVHDLDELLSRVTADNLHNEKSH' A
#
# COMPACT_ATOMS: atom_id res chain seq x y z
N MET A 1 19.21 -5.13 15.69
CA MET A 1 18.22 -4.56 14.75
C MET A 1 17.82 -3.20 15.29
N THR A 2 17.90 -2.15 14.48
CA THR A 2 17.47 -0.81 14.87
C THR A 2 15.96 -0.70 14.64
N THR A 3 15.19 -0.55 15.72
CA THR A 3 13.75 -0.30 15.64
C THR A 3 13.50 1.20 15.66
N GLN A 4 12.64 1.68 14.76
CA GLN A 4 12.15 3.06 14.79
C GLN A 4 10.70 3.06 15.27
N LYS A 5 10.35 4.02 16.13
CA LYS A 5 8.97 4.22 16.57
C LYS A 5 8.25 5.05 15.52
N LEU A 6 7.11 4.55 15.04
CA LEU A 6 6.25 5.24 14.09
C LEU A 6 4.98 5.71 14.82
N MET A 7 4.57 6.95 14.56
CA MET A 7 3.27 7.48 14.95
C MET A 7 2.42 7.60 13.70
N LEU A 8 1.18 7.10 13.75
CA LEU A 8 0.27 7.07 12.62
C LEU A 8 -1.00 7.83 12.98
N GLU A 9 -1.41 8.75 12.11
CA GLU A 9 -2.75 9.32 12.12
C GLU A 9 -3.60 8.51 11.16
N ILE A 10 -4.67 7.88 11.68
CA ILE A 10 -5.60 7.07 10.90
C ILE A 10 -7.05 7.43 11.25
N PRO A 11 -8.02 7.13 10.37
CA PRO A 11 -9.43 7.29 10.71
C PRO A 11 -9.80 6.50 11.96
N GLU A 12 -10.63 7.09 12.83
CA GLU A 12 -11.10 6.47 14.07
C GLU A 12 -11.75 5.10 13.80
N SER A 13 -12.58 5.01 12.77
CA SER A 13 -13.24 3.76 12.37
C SER A 13 -12.26 2.64 11.97
N LEU A 14 -11.06 2.98 11.48
CA LEU A 14 -10.02 2.00 11.19
C LEU A 14 -9.33 1.55 12.47
N PHE A 15 -9.11 2.47 13.40
CA PHE A 15 -8.55 2.15 14.71
C PHE A 15 -9.49 1.23 15.51
N GLU A 16 -10.81 1.49 15.48
CA GLU A 16 -11.82 0.63 16.10
C GLU A 16 -11.80 -0.79 15.53
N GLN A 17 -11.68 -0.94 14.21
CA GLN A 17 -11.56 -2.26 13.58
C GLN A 17 -10.29 -2.99 14.03
N LEU A 18 -9.14 -2.30 14.10
CA LEU A 18 -7.90 -2.88 14.60
C LEU A 18 -8.04 -3.30 16.08
N HIS A 19 -8.70 -2.50 16.90
CA HIS A 19 -8.97 -2.83 18.30
C HIS A 19 -9.85 -4.07 18.42
N HIS A 20 -10.92 -4.16 17.63
CA HIS A 20 -11.77 -5.34 17.62
C HIS A 20 -10.99 -6.62 17.21
N PHE A 21 -10.12 -6.53 16.21
CA PHE A 21 -9.25 -7.65 15.84
C PHE A 21 -8.25 -8.01 16.93
N ALA A 22 -7.72 -7.03 17.65
CA ALA A 22 -6.82 -7.26 18.78
C ALA A 22 -7.52 -8.08 19.88
N GLU A 23 -8.76 -7.74 20.21
CA GLU A 23 -9.58 -8.50 21.18
C GLU A 23 -9.82 -9.95 20.73
N LEU A 24 -10.15 -10.16 19.45
CA LEU A 24 -10.45 -11.49 18.92
C LEU A 24 -9.22 -12.39 18.80
N THR A 25 -8.05 -11.81 18.52
CA THR A 25 -6.81 -12.57 18.24
C THR A 25 -5.87 -12.63 19.43
N GLY A 26 -6.09 -11.80 20.47
CA GLY A 26 -5.17 -11.63 21.58
C GLY A 26 -3.85 -10.94 21.19
N GLN A 27 -3.77 -10.36 19.99
CA GLN A 27 -2.60 -9.62 19.52
C GLN A 27 -2.74 -8.13 19.86
N SER A 28 -1.63 -7.39 19.87
CA SER A 28 -1.68 -5.94 20.06
C SER A 28 -2.10 -5.23 18.77
N VAL A 29 -2.70 -4.04 18.92
CA VAL A 29 -3.05 -3.17 17.79
C VAL A 29 -1.83 -2.82 16.95
N GLU A 30 -0.67 -2.57 17.58
CA GLU A 30 0.58 -2.28 16.89
C GLU A 30 1.07 -3.47 16.05
N PHE A 31 0.93 -4.69 16.57
CA PHE A 31 1.30 -5.89 15.83
C PHE A 31 0.42 -6.05 14.59
N LEU A 32 -0.90 -5.90 14.73
CA LEU A 32 -1.85 -6.00 13.62
C LEU A 32 -1.62 -4.90 12.58
N ALA A 33 -1.34 -3.67 13.01
CA ALA A 33 -1.00 -2.57 12.12
C ALA A 33 0.30 -2.86 11.36
N LEU A 34 1.34 -3.33 12.05
CA LEU A 34 2.61 -3.69 11.42
C LEU A 34 2.44 -4.84 10.44
N GLN A 35 1.70 -5.90 10.82
CA GLN A 35 1.41 -7.04 9.95
C GLN A 35 0.67 -6.60 8.69
N SER A 36 -0.29 -5.68 8.82
CA SER A 36 -1.02 -5.10 7.69
C SER A 36 -0.09 -4.34 6.76
N ILE A 37 0.82 -3.52 7.30
CA ILE A 37 1.83 -2.80 6.50
C ILE A 37 2.77 -3.79 5.81
N THR A 38 3.36 -4.74 6.55
CA THR A 38 4.32 -5.71 6.02
C THR A 38 3.70 -6.60 4.93
N SER A 39 2.43 -6.98 5.07
CA SER A 39 1.74 -7.81 4.09
C SER A 39 1.39 -7.06 2.80
N ASN A 40 1.20 -5.74 2.88
CA ASN A 40 0.82 -4.91 1.74
C ASN A 40 2.01 -4.25 1.04
N LEU A 41 3.11 -3.99 1.75
CA LEU A 41 4.27 -3.27 1.21
C LEU A 41 4.85 -3.92 -0.06
N PRO A 42 5.05 -5.25 -0.13
CA PRO A 42 5.55 -5.90 -1.35
C PRO A 42 4.63 -5.67 -2.56
N ARG A 43 3.31 -5.78 -2.34
CA ARG A 43 2.30 -5.56 -3.40
C ARG A 43 2.27 -4.12 -3.88
N CYS A 44 2.53 -3.16 -2.99
CA CYS A 44 2.67 -1.75 -3.38
C CYS A 44 3.91 -1.54 -4.24
N THR A 45 5.05 -2.16 -3.88
CA THR A 45 6.28 -2.09 -4.66
C THR A 45 6.12 -2.70 -6.05
N GLU A 46 5.47 -3.86 -6.16
CA GLU A 46 5.14 -4.49 -7.45
C GLU A 46 4.30 -3.56 -8.33
N LYS A 47 3.20 -3.01 -7.79
CA LYS A 47 2.33 -2.08 -8.54
C LYS A 47 3.06 -0.83 -9.03
N VAL A 48 3.98 -0.30 -8.24
CA VAL A 48 4.79 0.87 -8.63
C VAL A 48 5.74 0.48 -9.76
N HIS A 49 6.39 -0.68 -9.68
CA HIS A 49 7.24 -1.18 -10.76
C HIS A 49 6.46 -1.44 -12.05
N ASP A 50 5.30 -2.11 -11.96
CA ASP A 50 4.45 -2.38 -13.11
C ASP A 50 3.99 -1.09 -13.78
N LEU A 51 3.62 -0.08 -12.98
CA LEU A 51 3.22 1.22 -13.48
C LEU A 51 4.39 1.96 -14.16
N ASP A 52 5.57 1.93 -13.55
CA ASP A 52 6.77 2.54 -14.12
C ASP A 52 7.16 1.88 -15.45
N GLU A 53 7.08 0.55 -15.53
CA GLU A 53 7.29 -0.20 -16.75
C GLU A 53 6.27 0.18 -17.84
N LEU A 54 4.98 0.25 -17.49
CA LEU A 54 3.94 0.69 -18.43
C LEU A 54 4.19 2.11 -18.92
N LEU A 55 4.54 3.05 -18.04
CA LEU A 55 4.85 4.43 -18.40
C LEU A 55 6.10 4.53 -19.27
N SER A 56 7.13 3.71 -19.01
CA SER A 56 8.35 3.68 -19.84
C SER A 56 8.09 3.24 -21.28
N ARG A 57 7.04 2.44 -21.50
CA ARG A 57 6.59 1.97 -22.82
C ARG A 57 5.69 2.99 -23.55
N VAL A 58 5.20 4.01 -22.84
CA VAL A 58 4.47 5.13 -23.44
C VAL A 58 5.48 6.12 -24.03
N THR A 59 5.80 5.95 -25.30
CA THR A 59 6.54 6.93 -26.11
C THR A 59 5.57 7.93 -26.76
N ALA A 60 6.08 9.12 -27.11
CA ALA A 60 5.30 10.15 -27.81
C ALA A 60 4.65 9.64 -29.11
N ASP A 61 5.24 8.62 -29.75
CA ASP A 61 4.72 7.97 -30.96
C ASP A 61 3.45 7.13 -30.71
N ASN A 62 3.25 6.60 -29.51
CA ASN A 62 2.07 5.79 -29.15
C ASN A 62 0.87 6.64 -28.71
N LEU A 63 1.07 7.93 -28.44
CA LEU A 63 0.01 8.88 -28.04
C LEU A 63 -0.79 9.47 -29.21
N HIS A 64 -0.29 9.37 -30.46
CA HIS A 64 -0.85 10.11 -31.60
C HIS A 64 -1.68 9.28 -32.58
N ASN A 65 -1.94 8.01 -32.30
CA ASN A 65 -2.57 7.10 -33.27
C ASN A 65 -4.11 7.18 -33.34
N GLU A 66 -4.75 8.16 -32.67
CA GLU A 66 -6.21 8.36 -32.74
C GLU A 66 -6.68 9.37 -33.80
N LYS A 67 -5.80 9.91 -34.67
CA LYS A 67 -6.24 10.82 -35.74
C LYS A 67 -5.76 10.41 -37.12
N SER A 68 -6.35 9.35 -37.68
CA SER A 68 -6.48 9.18 -39.13
C SER A 68 -7.51 8.09 -39.44
N HIS A 69 -8.78 8.47 -39.57
CA HIS A 69 -9.75 7.88 -40.47
C HIS A 69 -10.54 9.03 -41.11
#